data_AF-A0A967VQ49-F1
#
_entry.id   AF-A0A967VQ49-F1
#
_cell.length_a   1.000
_cell.length_b   1.000
_cell.length_c   1.000
_cell.angle_alpha   90.00
_cell.angle_beta   90.00
_cell.angle_gamma   90.00
#
_symmetry.space_group_name_H-M   'P 1'
#
loop_
_entity.id
_entity.type
_entity.pdbx_description
1 polymer ?
#
loop_
_entity_poly.entity_id
_entity_poly.type
_entity_poly.pdbx_seq_one_letter_code
_entity_poly.pdbx_strand_id
1 'polypeptide(L)'
;DLAPLTLTRAMTFSPDGRWIAFETDRKLWLRGIGDFEAAPVRGAAGDIRAPAFSPDSQSLAFWVDGQFRRTAVSGGAPVTIGSAQVPHGAIWA
;
A
#
# COMPACT_ATOMS: atom_id res chain seq x y z
N ASP A 1 0.73 -30.39 9.97
CA ASP A 1 0.58 -29.10 10.65
C ASP A 1 1.15 -28.02 9.74
N LEU A 2 0.31 -27.47 8.86
CA LEU A 2 0.70 -26.40 7.96
C LEU A 2 -0.08 -25.19 8.44
N ALA A 3 0.61 -24.20 9.02
CA ALA A 3 0.02 -22.91 9.30
C ALA A 3 -0.68 -22.42 8.01
N PRO A 4 -1.91 -21.88 8.09
CA PRO A 4 -2.61 -21.42 6.90
C PRO A 4 -1.74 -20.39 6.18
N LEU A 5 -1.41 -20.68 4.92
CA LEU A 5 -0.73 -19.74 4.04
C LEU A 5 -1.72 -18.61 3.70
N THR A 6 -1.84 -17.60 4.57
CA THR A 6 -2.51 -16.35 4.21
C THR A 6 -1.59 -15.56 3.27
N LEU A 7 -1.46 -16.05 2.03
CA LEU A 7 -0.68 -15.43 0.96
C LEU A 7 -1.50 -14.37 0.22
N THR A 8 -1.98 -13.36 0.94
CA THR A 8 -2.37 -12.11 0.26
C THR A 8 -1.36 -11.05 0.65
N ARG A 9 -0.12 -11.22 0.16
CA ARG A 9 0.87 -10.14 0.19
C ARG A 9 0.31 -9.01 -0.66
N ALA A 10 -0.08 -7.93 -0.01
CA ALA A 10 -0.62 -6.73 -0.63
C ALA A 10 0.34 -6.25 -1.74
N MET A 11 -0.13 -6.13 -2.98
CA MET A 11 0.66 -5.65 -4.12
C MET A 11 -0.24 -4.93 -5.13
N THR A 12 0.23 -3.83 -5.71
CA THR A 12 -0.47 -3.11 -6.78
C THR A 12 0.49 -2.31 -7.66
N PHE A 13 0.09 -2.06 -8.91
CA PHE A 13 0.82 -1.21 -9.87
C PHE A 13 0.12 0.15 -9.99
N SER A 14 0.89 1.22 -10.20
CA SER A 14 0.30 2.51 -10.55
C SER A 14 -0.32 2.47 -11.95
N PRO A 15 -1.40 3.22 -12.22
CA PRO A 15 -2.03 3.28 -13.54
C PRO A 15 -1.07 3.71 -14.66
N ASP A 16 -0.12 4.60 -14.37
CA ASP A 16 0.92 5.02 -15.31
C ASP A 16 2.04 3.98 -15.54
N GLY A 17 2.01 2.85 -14.83
CA GLY A 17 2.98 1.77 -14.95
C GLY A 17 4.37 2.08 -14.38
N ARG A 18 4.54 3.20 -13.67
CA ARG A 18 5.87 3.64 -13.19
C ARG A 18 6.24 3.12 -11.81
N TRP A 19 5.26 2.69 -11.02
CA TRP A 19 5.45 2.29 -9.63
C TRP A 19 4.80 0.95 -9.30
N ILE A 20 5.41 0.25 -8.35
CA ILE A 20 4.82 -0.89 -7.66
C ILE A 20 4.83 -0.62 -6.15
N ALA A 21 3.69 -0.84 -5.51
CA ALA A 21 3.57 -0.85 -4.06
C ALA A 21 3.37 -2.29 -3.60
N PHE A 22 4.10 -2.73 -2.58
CA PHE A 22 4.01 -4.08 -2.06
C PHE A 22 4.31 -4.16 -0.57
N GLU A 23 3.68 -5.11 0.11
CA GLU A 23 3.94 -5.41 1.51
C GLU A 23 5.02 -6.48 1.64
N THR A 24 6.00 -6.22 2.50
CA THR A 24 6.89 -7.24 3.06
C THR A 24 7.35 -6.80 4.44
N ASP A 25 7.54 -7.78 5.33
CA ASP A 25 7.96 -7.58 6.71
C ASP A 25 7.09 -6.59 7.50
N ARG A 26 5.77 -6.65 7.27
CA ARG A 26 4.75 -5.79 7.87
C ARG A 26 4.96 -4.30 7.58
N LYS A 27 5.55 -4.01 6.42
CA LYS A 27 5.78 -2.64 5.93
C LYS A 27 5.32 -2.55 4.50
N LEU A 28 4.74 -1.41 4.15
CA LEU A 28 4.45 -1.06 2.76
C LEU A 28 5.70 -0.45 2.14
N TRP A 29 6.10 -0.97 0.99
CA TRP A 29 7.21 -0.50 0.19
C TRP A 29 6.72 0.05 -1.13
N LEU A 30 7.46 1.03 -1.66
CA LEU A 30 7.24 1.63 -2.96
C LEU A 30 8.53 1.54 -3.76
N ARG A 31 8.45 1.07 -5.00
CA ARG A 31 9.60 0.97 -5.92
C ARG A 31 9.22 1.50 -7.29
N GLY A 32 10.10 2.28 -7.91
CA GLY A 32 9.98 2.56 -9.34
C GLY A 32 10.24 1.29 -10.13
N ILE A 33 9.51 1.07 -11.23
CA ILE A 33 9.68 -0.16 -12.03
C ILE A 33 11.09 -0.28 -12.63
N GLY A 34 11.74 0.85 -12.92
CA GLY A 34 13.13 0.90 -13.39
C GLY A 34 14.18 0.92 -12.29
N ASP A 35 13.78 0.97 -11.02
CA ASP A 35 14.69 1.12 -9.90
C ASP A 35 15.02 -0.25 -9.28
N PHE A 36 16.27 -0.41 -8.86
CA PHE A 36 16.71 -1.60 -8.12
C PHE A 36 16.22 -1.60 -6.67
N GLU A 37 16.18 -0.42 -6.05
CA GLU A 37 15.92 -0.25 -4.62
C GLU A 37 14.49 0.20 -4.36
N ALA A 38 13.85 -0.42 -3.35
CA ALA A 38 12.55 0.01 -2.85
C ALA A 38 12.72 0.91 -1.61
N ALA A 39 11.83 1.88 -1.44
CA ALA A 39 11.77 2.72 -0.25
C ALA A 39 10.55 2.36 0.61
N PRO A 40 10.66 2.36 1.95
CA PRO A 40 9.52 2.14 2.80
C PRO A 40 8.59 3.36 2.77
N VAL A 41 7.29 3.11 2.65
CA VAL A 41 6.27 4.15 2.80
C VAL A 41 6.23 4.60 4.26
N ARG A 42 6.53 5.87 4.50
CA ARG A 42 6.62 6.44 5.85
C ARG A 42 5.30 6.22 6.60
N GLY A 43 5.37 5.69 7.83
CA GLY A 43 4.18 5.49 8.68
C GLY A 43 3.25 4.36 8.24
N ALA A 44 3.68 3.51 7.30
CA ALA A 44 2.95 2.32 6.84
C ALA A 44 3.63 1.04 7.34
N ALA A 45 3.57 0.82 8.66
CA ALA A 45 4.04 -0.39 9.31
C ALA A 45 2.95 -0.93 10.25
N GLY A 46 2.67 -2.23 10.18
CA GLY A 46 1.53 -2.87 10.86
C GLY A 46 0.89 -3.97 10.01
N ASP A 47 -0.38 -4.28 10.26
CA ASP A 47 -1.17 -5.12 9.36
C ASP A 47 -1.55 -4.28 8.13
N ILE A 48 -0.79 -4.43 7.03
CA ILE A 48 -1.00 -3.67 5.80
C ILE A 48 -1.89 -4.45 4.83
N ARG A 49 -2.95 -3.80 4.35
CA ARG A 49 -3.88 -4.39 3.37
C ARG A 49 -4.32 -3.39 2.32
N ALA A 50 -4.86 -3.92 1.23
CA ALA A 50 -5.57 -3.18 0.20
C ALA A 50 -4.85 -1.89 -0.30
N PRO A 51 -3.57 -1.95 -0.70
CA PRO A 51 -2.92 -0.81 -1.33
C PRO A 51 -3.58 -0.51 -2.67
N ALA A 52 -3.82 0.77 -2.96
CA ALA A 52 -4.44 1.22 -4.20
C ALA A 52 -3.87 2.58 -4.63
N PHE A 53 -3.32 2.66 -5.83
CA PHE A 53 -2.93 3.93 -6.44
C PHE A 53 -4.14 4.70 -6.93
N SER A 54 -4.09 6.02 -6.80
CA SER A 54 -5.08 6.92 -7.41
C SER A 54 -5.04 6.85 -8.94
N PRO A 55 -6.14 7.19 -9.63
CA PRO A 55 -6.19 7.15 -11.11
C PRO A 55 -5.13 8.04 -11.77
N ASP A 56 -4.77 9.16 -11.15
CA ASP A 56 -3.73 10.09 -11.60
C ASP A 56 -2.29 9.66 -11.22
N SER A 57 -2.13 8.49 -10.59
CA SER A 57 -0.86 7.94 -10.09
C SER A 57 -0.11 8.82 -9.07
N GLN A 58 -0.75 9.85 -8.50
CA GLN A 58 -0.09 10.77 -7.55
C GLN A 58 -0.22 10.37 -6.08
N SER A 59 -1.19 9.51 -5.75
CA SER A 59 -1.47 9.08 -4.38
C SER A 59 -1.47 7.57 -4.24
N LEU A 60 -1.09 7.08 -3.06
CA LEU A 60 -1.23 5.71 -2.63
C LEU A 60 -2.11 5.67 -1.37
N ALA A 61 -3.27 5.00 -1.48
CA ALA A 61 -4.09 4.64 -0.35
C ALA A 61 -3.74 3.24 0.14
N PHE A 62 -3.82 3.00 1.44
CA PHE A 62 -3.58 1.70 2.05
C PHE A 62 -4.32 1.61 3.38
N TRP A 63 -4.67 0.40 3.79
CA TRP A 63 -5.20 0.14 5.12
C TRP A 63 -4.07 -0.31 6.05
N VAL A 64 -4.04 0.24 7.26
CA VAL A 64 -3.13 -0.15 8.34
C VAL A 64 -3.86 -0.07 9.68
N ASP A 65 -3.82 -1.17 10.43
CA ASP A 65 -4.29 -1.23 11.82
C ASP A 65 -5.67 -0.56 12.08
N GLY A 66 -6.65 -0.85 11.23
CA GLY A 66 -8.03 -0.34 11.36
C GLY A 66 -8.33 0.93 10.56
N GLN A 67 -7.34 1.52 9.90
CA GLN A 67 -7.47 2.82 9.26
C GLN A 67 -7.04 2.79 7.80
N PHE A 68 -7.83 3.39 6.92
CA PHE A 68 -7.35 3.82 5.61
C PHE A 68 -6.55 5.10 5.75
N ARG A 69 -5.35 5.08 5.20
CA ARG A 69 -4.45 6.23 5.09
C ARG A 69 -4.08 6.45 3.63
N ARG A 70 -3.74 7.69 3.31
CA ARG A 70 -3.27 8.11 1.98
C ARG A 70 -1.97 8.89 2.12
N THR A 71 -1.01 8.62 1.23
CA THR A 71 0.20 9.43 1.07
C THR A 71 0.39 9.81 -0.40
N ALA A 72 1.17 10.86 -0.67
CA ALA A 72 1.66 11.12 -2.01
C ALA A 72 2.73 10.08 -2.39
N VAL A 73 2.77 9.71 -3.67
CA VAL A 73 3.77 8.79 -4.25
C VAL A 73 5.18 9.40 -4.19
N SER A 74 5.29 10.72 -4.28
CA SER A 74 6.54 11.47 -4.06
C SER A 74 7.04 11.44 -2.61
N GLY A 75 6.27 10.84 -1.69
CA GLY A 75 6.59 10.75 -0.26
C GLY A 75 5.83 11.78 0.58
N GLY A 76 6.03 11.71 1.89
CA GLY A 76 5.33 12.56 2.87
C GLY A 76 4.74 11.75 4.02
N ALA A 77 4.12 12.45 4.97
CA ALA A 77 3.37 11.80 6.05
C ALA A 77 1.98 11.40 5.52
N PRO A 78 1.52 10.16 5.76
CA PRO A 78 0.16 9.77 5.40
C PRO A 78 -0.89 10.53 6.20
N VAL A 79 -2.04 10.76 5.58
CA VAL A 79 -3.24 11.28 6.23
C VAL A 79 -4.29 10.19 6.37
N THR A 80 -4.97 10.12 7.50
CA THR A 80 -6.11 9.21 7.69
C THR A 80 -7.31 9.71 6.89
N ILE A 81 -7.91 8.82 6.09
CA ILE A 81 -9.07 9.13 5.24
C ILE A 81 -10.33 8.35 5.65
N GLY A 82 -10.20 7.38 6.56
CA GLY A 82 -11.35 6.63 7.09
C GLY A 82 -10.92 5.44 7.95
N SER A 83 -11.90 4.74 8.51
CA SER A 83 -11.70 3.52 9.31
C SER A 83 -12.51 2.36 8.75
N ALA A 84 -11.95 1.16 8.83
CA ALA A 84 -12.62 -0.09 8.47
C ALA A 84 -12.03 -1.24 9.30
N GLN A 85 -12.83 -2.27 9.61
CA GLN A 85 -12.37 -3.41 10.42
C GLN A 85 -11.30 -4.22 9.70
N VAL A 86 -11.64 -4.89 8.60
CA VAL A 86 -10.70 -5.64 7.77
C VAL A 86 -11.16 -5.53 6.32
N PRO A 87 -10.46 -4.77 5.46
CA PRO A 87 -10.82 -4.70 4.05
C PRO A 87 -10.30 -5.91 3.28
N HIS A 88 -11.06 -6.32 2.26
CA HIS A 88 -10.61 -7.30 1.26
C HIS A 88 -10.02 -6.64 0.00
N GLY A 89 -10.18 -5.32 -0.14
CA GLY A 89 -9.69 -4.53 -1.26
C GLY A 89 -10.06 -3.05 -1.09
N ALA A 90 -9.54 -2.22 -1.99
CA ALA A 90 -9.88 -0.81 -2.11
C ALA A 90 -9.73 -0.39 -3.57
N ILE A 91 -10.63 0.48 -4.03
CA ILE A 91 -10.56 1.12 -5.34
C ILE A 91 -10.81 2.61 -5.18
N TRP A 92 -10.26 3.39 -6.10
CA TRP A 92 -10.58 4.81 -6.24
C TRP A 92 -11.80 4.97 -7.14
N ALA A 93 -12.64 5.96 -6.84
CA ALA A 93 -13.81 6.36 -7.62
C ALA A 93 -13.70 7.82 -8.02
#